data_AF-A0A397G5H7-F1
#
_entry.id   AF-A0A397G5H7-F1
#
_cell.length_a   1.000
_cell.length_b   1.000
_cell.length_c   1.000
_cell.angle_alpha   90.00
_cell.angle_beta   90.00
_cell.angle_gamma   90.00
#
_symmetry.space_group_name_H-M   'P 1'
#
loop_
_entity.id
_entity.type
_entity.pdbx_description
1 polymer ?
#
loop_
_entity_poly.entity_id
_entity_poly.type
_entity_poly.pdbx_seq_one_letter_code
_entity_poly.pdbx_strand_id
1 'polypeptide(L)'
;MASENENNSDKENIDNKLHIKENSTYPIDNKISYKECINNVTRRSFNYLIIKEGVYPDQPKFFAPKKTGKSYKISYDYVVETSWGRATKKRIVRCEIDYNNNTHTFQFKIKYGPNFEQIVFLNKFISKTTFEQVRPLLFGLQLSNVQKERELKRRGNLIKPALNCISSTLDKRAKKIATNVQLNFKNDINKIYHLFDIIKLKSIEFFVNKTDYQINYGTKNRLEEDNHIQSMIKAVDRGKISRDSY
;
A
#
# COMPACT_ATOMS: atom_id res chain seq x y z
N MET A 1 -44.27 42.78 29.89
CA MET A 1 -45.18 41.90 29.15
C MET A 1 -44.58 41.67 27.77
N ALA A 2 -44.30 40.40 27.44
CA ALA A 2 -44.18 39.75 26.11
C ALA A 2 -43.33 40.41 25.01
N SER A 3 -42.63 39.73 24.11
CA SER A 3 -42.29 38.31 23.85
C SER A 3 -41.39 38.36 22.60
N GLU A 4 -40.32 37.57 22.65
CA GLU A 4 -39.65 36.81 21.58
C GLU A 4 -39.76 37.26 20.10
N ASN A 5 -38.59 37.37 19.45
CA ASN A 5 -38.34 36.54 18.27
C ASN A 5 -36.82 36.33 18.07
N GLU A 6 -36.39 35.13 18.42
CA GLU A 6 -35.15 34.51 17.96
C GLU A 6 -35.13 34.48 16.43
N ASN A 7 -34.09 35.04 15.82
CA ASN A 7 -33.71 34.68 14.45
C ASN A 7 -32.37 33.97 14.50
N ASN A 8 -32.47 32.68 14.80
CA ASN A 8 -31.46 31.67 14.53
C ASN A 8 -31.09 31.70 13.03
N SER A 9 -29.89 32.14 12.70
CA SER A 9 -29.32 32.02 11.36
C SER A 9 -27.98 31.31 11.35
N ASP A 10 -27.83 30.30 12.20
CA ASP A 10 -26.77 29.29 12.06
C ASP A 10 -27.25 28.19 11.10
N LYS A 11 -27.40 28.53 9.81
CA LYS A 11 -27.49 27.51 8.76
C LYS A 11 -26.09 27.02 8.43
N GLU A 12 -25.69 26.02 9.21
CA GLU A 12 -24.79 24.91 8.89
C GLU A 12 -24.07 24.99 7.53
N ASN A 13 -22.79 25.35 7.58
CA ASN A 13 -21.85 25.09 6.50
C ASN A 13 -21.53 23.58 6.49
N ILE A 14 -22.42 22.78 5.90
CA ILE A 14 -22.18 21.34 5.70
C ILE A 14 -21.01 21.21 4.72
N ASP A 15 -19.84 20.90 5.26
CA ASP A 15 -18.62 20.61 4.50
C ASP A 15 -18.90 19.57 3.41
N ASN A 16 -18.91 20.03 2.15
CA ASN A 16 -19.07 19.20 0.95
C ASN A 16 -17.84 18.28 0.77
N LYS A 17 -17.74 17.23 1.58
CA LYS A 17 -16.59 16.32 1.60
C LYS A 17 -16.65 15.34 0.42
N LEU A 18 -15.59 15.31 -0.39
CA LEU A 18 -15.43 14.36 -1.48
C LEU A 18 -15.12 12.95 -0.92
N HIS A 19 -15.96 11.98 -1.26
CA HIS A 19 -15.76 10.56 -0.94
C HIS A 19 -15.33 9.78 -2.19
N ILE A 20 -14.29 8.96 -2.05
CA ILE A 20 -13.79 8.09 -3.13
C ILE A 20 -14.19 6.66 -2.82
N LYS A 21 -14.78 5.97 -3.80
CA LYS A 21 -15.12 4.54 -3.75
C LYS A 21 -14.41 3.82 -4.90
N GLU A 22 -13.59 2.85 -4.56
CA GLU A 22 -12.88 1.96 -5.50
C GLU A 22 -13.36 0.53 -5.24
N ASN A 23 -13.93 -0.13 -6.24
CA ASN A 23 -14.35 -1.53 -6.19
C ASN A 23 -13.48 -2.35 -7.15
N SER A 24 -12.72 -3.29 -6.61
CA SER A 24 -11.71 -4.06 -7.33
C SER A 24 -11.26 -5.27 -6.51
N THR A 25 -11.00 -6.38 -7.20
CA THR A 25 -10.30 -7.57 -6.69
C THR A 25 -8.90 -7.71 -7.29
N TYR A 26 -8.33 -6.61 -7.79
CA TYR A 26 -6.99 -6.57 -8.39
C TYR A 26 -5.94 -7.12 -7.41
N PRO A 27 -5.03 -8.00 -7.86
CA PRO A 27 -4.71 -8.32 -9.25
C PRO A 27 -5.44 -9.55 -9.83
N ILE A 28 -6.42 -10.13 -9.11
CA ILE A 28 -7.18 -11.29 -9.60
C ILE A 28 -8.02 -10.92 -10.82
N ASP A 29 -8.70 -9.76 -10.75
CA ASP A 29 -9.36 -9.14 -11.90
C ASP A 29 -8.72 -7.78 -12.19
N ASN A 30 -8.40 -7.56 -13.47
CA ASN A 30 -7.82 -6.32 -13.98
C ASN A 30 -8.83 -5.19 -14.13
N LYS A 31 -10.12 -5.47 -13.91
CA LYS A 31 -11.19 -4.47 -13.94
C LYS A 31 -11.31 -3.72 -12.61
N ILE A 32 -11.39 -2.40 -12.69
CA ILE A 32 -11.50 -1.53 -11.52
C ILE A 32 -12.60 -0.50 -11.77
N SER A 33 -13.58 -0.43 -10.87
CA SER A 33 -14.62 0.61 -10.89
C SER A 33 -14.29 1.68 -9.86
N TYR A 34 -14.17 2.92 -10.32
CA TYR A 34 -13.85 4.07 -9.50
C TYR A 34 -15.00 5.10 -9.53
N LYS A 35 -15.39 5.61 -8.37
CA LYS A 35 -16.44 6.64 -8.23
C LYS A 35 -16.00 7.72 -7.25
N GLU A 36 -16.20 8.97 -7.65
CA GLU A 36 -16.13 10.12 -6.74
C GLU A 36 -17.55 10.58 -6.42
N CYS A 37 -17.86 10.68 -5.12
CA CYS A 37 -19.15 11.09 -4.61
C CYS A 37 -19.03 12.38 -3.79
N ILE A 38 -20.02 13.25 -3.88
CA ILE A 38 -20.23 14.40 -2.98
C ILE A 38 -21.63 14.24 -2.41
N ASN A 39 -21.76 14.26 -1.08
CA ASN A 39 -23.05 14.06 -0.39
C ASN A 39 -23.82 12.83 -0.90
N ASN A 40 -23.12 11.70 -1.06
CA ASN A 40 -23.62 10.43 -1.63
C ASN A 40 -24.07 10.46 -3.11
N VAL A 41 -23.98 11.60 -3.79
CA VAL A 41 -24.26 11.72 -5.23
C VAL A 41 -22.98 11.47 -6.03
N THR A 42 -23.04 10.60 -7.04
CA THR A 42 -21.88 10.30 -7.90
C THR A 42 -21.62 11.47 -8.84
N ARG A 43 -20.47 12.14 -8.66
CA ARG A 43 -20.04 13.26 -9.51
C ARG A 43 -19.38 12.77 -10.80
N ARG A 44 -18.52 11.75 -10.68
CA ARG A 44 -17.85 11.12 -11.82
C ARG A 44 -17.57 9.66 -11.51
N SER A 45 -17.56 8.84 -12.55
CA SER A 45 -17.23 7.43 -12.47
C SER A 45 -16.38 7.01 -13.66
N PHE A 46 -15.46 6.10 -13.41
CA PHE A 46 -14.57 5.55 -14.41
C PHE A 46 -14.51 4.04 -14.23
N ASN A 47 -14.53 3.33 -15.36
CA ASN A 47 -14.20 1.91 -15.41
C ASN A 47 -12.83 1.80 -16.03
N TYR A 48 -11.92 1.12 -15.35
CA TYR A 48 -10.57 0.85 -15.82
C TYR A 48 -10.42 -0.63 -16.10
N LEU A 49 -9.61 -0.95 -17.11
CA LEU A 49 -9.07 -2.26 -17.36
C LEU A 49 -7.55 -2.10 -17.45
N ILE A 50 -6.84 -2.64 -16.45
CA ILE A 50 -5.38 -2.62 -16.41
C ILE A 50 -4.85 -3.62 -17.44
N ILE A 51 -4.26 -3.12 -18.53
CA ILE A 51 -3.68 -3.96 -19.58
C ILE A 51 -2.23 -4.29 -19.21
N LYS A 52 -1.49 -3.27 -18.76
CA LYS A 52 -0.09 -3.40 -18.37
C LYS A 52 0.18 -2.51 -17.17
N GLU A 53 0.68 -3.09 -16.09
CA GLU A 53 0.87 -2.40 -14.80
C GLU A 53 2.04 -1.39 -14.82
N GLY A 54 3.01 -1.57 -15.72
CA GLY A 54 4.21 -0.74 -15.81
C GLY A 54 5.12 -0.86 -14.57
N VAL A 55 6.28 -0.22 -14.63
CA VAL A 55 7.26 -0.22 -13.53
C VAL A 55 7.53 1.21 -13.11
N TYR A 56 7.62 1.43 -11.80
CA TYR A 56 8.09 2.72 -11.31
C TYR A 56 9.60 2.85 -11.58
N PRO A 57 10.11 4.02 -11.98
CA PRO A 57 11.55 4.23 -12.08
C PRO A 57 12.20 4.15 -10.68
N ASP A 58 13.45 3.69 -10.61
CA ASP A 58 14.18 3.55 -9.34
C ASP A 58 14.74 4.87 -8.81
N GLN A 59 14.78 5.92 -9.65
CA GLN A 59 15.27 7.23 -9.26
C GLN A 59 14.13 8.13 -8.72
N PRO A 60 14.34 8.84 -7.59
CA PRO A 60 13.32 9.68 -6.92
C PRO A 60 12.95 10.98 -7.66
N LYS A 61 13.45 11.23 -8.88
CA LYS A 61 13.37 12.54 -9.55
C LYS A 61 12.10 12.79 -10.37
N PHE A 62 11.10 11.91 -10.33
CA PHE A 62 9.97 11.93 -11.27
C PHE A 62 8.62 12.31 -10.65
N PHE A 63 8.62 13.21 -9.68
CA PHE A 63 7.38 13.82 -9.19
C PHE A 63 6.98 14.96 -10.15
N ALA A 64 5.78 14.88 -10.72
CA ALA A 64 5.18 15.99 -11.44
C ALA A 64 5.19 17.27 -10.56
N PRO A 65 5.51 18.46 -11.10
CA PRO A 65 5.66 19.67 -10.31
C PRO A 65 4.35 20.11 -9.65
N LYS A 66 4.48 20.61 -8.41
CA LYS A 66 3.41 20.89 -7.45
C LYS A 66 2.62 22.17 -7.76
N LYS A 67 1.28 22.10 -7.67
CA LYS A 67 0.42 23.21 -7.21
C LYS A 67 -0.76 22.79 -6.31
N THR A 68 -1.12 21.50 -6.22
CA THR A 68 -2.15 21.00 -5.28
C THR A 68 -1.67 19.70 -4.62
N GLY A 69 -1.97 19.51 -3.34
CA GLY A 69 -1.27 18.58 -2.42
C GLY A 69 -1.35 17.07 -2.69
N LYS A 70 -1.80 16.60 -3.86
CA LYS A 70 -1.81 15.18 -4.23
C LYS A 70 -0.91 14.94 -5.45
N SER A 71 0.21 14.25 -5.22
CA SER A 71 1.08 13.75 -6.29
C SER A 71 0.90 12.25 -6.44
N TYR A 72 0.75 11.77 -7.66
CA TYR A 72 0.65 10.35 -7.98
C TYR A 72 1.97 9.87 -8.55
N LYS A 73 2.43 8.69 -8.12
CA LYS A 73 3.62 8.06 -8.69
C LYS A 73 3.31 7.63 -10.12
N ILE A 74 4.18 7.98 -11.07
CA ILE A 74 4.02 7.64 -12.48
C ILE A 74 4.94 6.45 -12.80
N SER A 75 4.36 5.38 -13.33
CA SER A 75 5.10 4.25 -13.89
C SER A 75 5.36 4.47 -15.38
N TYR A 76 6.47 3.92 -15.87
CA TYR A 76 6.73 3.81 -17.30
C TYR A 76 6.23 2.45 -17.82
N ASP A 77 5.98 2.38 -19.12
CA ASP A 77 5.47 1.19 -19.81
C ASP A 77 4.12 0.71 -19.23
N TYR A 78 3.28 1.69 -18.86
CA TYR A 78 1.96 1.46 -18.29
C TYR A 78 0.87 1.64 -19.34
N VAL A 79 -0.09 0.71 -19.37
CA VAL A 79 -1.21 0.72 -20.32
C VAL A 79 -2.52 0.42 -19.58
N VAL A 80 -3.50 1.30 -19.75
CA VAL A 80 -4.83 1.14 -19.18
C VAL A 80 -5.88 1.51 -20.21
N GLU A 81 -6.97 0.76 -20.24
CA GLU A 81 -8.17 1.20 -20.91
C GLU A 81 -9.10 1.83 -19.89
N THR A 82 -9.63 3.00 -20.20
CA THR A 82 -10.56 3.71 -19.33
C THR A 82 -11.79 4.15 -20.10
N SER A 83 -12.90 4.24 -19.40
CA SER A 83 -14.09 4.85 -19.94
C SER A 83 -14.02 6.39 -19.89
N TRP A 84 -14.28 7.04 -21.01
CA TRP A 84 -14.28 8.49 -21.15
C TRP A 84 -15.60 9.00 -21.75
N GLY A 85 -16.09 10.16 -21.30
CA GLY A 85 -17.35 10.75 -21.76
C GLY A 85 -18.52 10.53 -20.80
N ARG A 86 -19.71 11.04 -21.17
CA ARG A 86 -20.93 11.03 -20.34
C ARG A 86 -22.03 10.19 -20.97
N ALA A 87 -22.76 9.47 -20.13
CA ALA A 87 -23.97 8.72 -20.49
C ALA A 87 -23.82 7.91 -21.79
N THR A 88 -24.64 8.18 -22.80
CA THR A 88 -24.68 7.48 -24.09
C THR A 88 -23.46 7.75 -24.98
N LYS A 89 -22.68 8.81 -24.69
CA LYS A 89 -21.43 9.14 -25.41
C LYS A 89 -20.18 8.56 -24.73
N LYS A 90 -20.36 7.64 -23.77
CA LYS A 90 -19.26 6.97 -23.09
C LYS A 90 -18.52 6.07 -24.08
N ARG A 91 -17.22 6.32 -24.26
CA ARG A 91 -16.31 5.57 -25.12
C ARG A 91 -15.20 4.96 -24.29
N ILE A 92 -14.53 3.96 -24.84
CA ILE A 92 -13.30 3.41 -24.25
C ILE A 92 -12.13 4.11 -24.93
N VAL A 93 -11.17 4.55 -24.15
CA VAL A 93 -9.89 5.07 -24.63
C VAL A 93 -8.77 4.29 -23.99
N ARG A 94 -7.69 4.08 -24.74
CA ARG A 94 -6.48 3.43 -24.24
C ARG A 94 -5.44 4.49 -23.90
N CYS A 95 -4.96 4.48 -22.68
CA CYS A 95 -3.99 5.42 -22.18
C CYS A 95 -2.67 4.69 -21.94
N GLU A 96 -1.60 5.21 -22.53
CA GLU A 96 -0.25 4.64 -22.45
C GLU A 96 0.71 5.67 -21.88
N ILE A 97 1.58 5.23 -20.97
CA ILE A 97 2.65 6.05 -20.39
C ILE A 97 3.97 5.37 -20.71
N ASP A 98 4.76 6.03 -21.54
CA ASP A 98 6.12 5.62 -21.86
C ASP A 98 7.11 6.59 -21.22
N TYR A 99 8.35 6.13 -21.04
CA TYR A 99 9.45 6.96 -20.58
C TYR A 99 10.55 6.99 -21.63
N ASN A 100 10.93 8.20 -22.05
CA ASN A 100 12.02 8.39 -22.99
C ASN A 100 13.32 8.56 -22.19
N ASN A 101 14.22 7.57 -22.29
CA ASN A 101 15.51 7.58 -21.61
C ASN A 101 16.44 8.71 -22.09
N ASN A 102 16.33 9.13 -23.35
CA ASN A 102 17.23 10.13 -23.93
C ASN A 102 16.83 11.54 -23.48
N THR A 103 15.53 11.85 -23.45
CA THR A 103 15.01 13.16 -23.03
C THR A 103 14.67 13.21 -21.55
N HIS A 104 14.75 12.08 -20.84
CA HIS A 104 14.34 11.89 -19.45
C HIS A 104 12.90 12.35 -19.13
N THR A 105 11.98 12.21 -20.09
CA THR A 105 10.59 12.68 -19.96
C THR A 105 9.56 11.57 -20.14
N PHE A 106 8.44 11.67 -19.41
CA PHE A 106 7.29 10.81 -19.64
C PHE A 106 6.50 11.28 -20.85
N GLN A 107 6.15 10.35 -21.72
CA GLN A 107 5.28 10.55 -22.85
C GLN A 107 3.92 9.91 -22.56
N PHE A 108 2.89 10.75 -22.49
CA PHE A 108 1.51 10.32 -22.26
C PHE A 108 0.79 10.25 -23.60
N LYS A 109 0.23 9.09 -23.94
CA LYS A 109 -0.50 8.85 -25.18
C LYS A 109 -1.94 8.46 -24.84
N ILE A 110 -2.88 9.05 -25.55
CA ILE A 110 -4.30 8.65 -25.51
C ILE A 110 -4.65 8.15 -26.89
N LYS A 111 -5.06 6.90 -26.98
CA LYS A 111 -5.52 6.25 -28.20
C LYS A 111 -7.04 6.07 -28.15
N TYR A 112 -7.72 6.36 -29.25
CA TYR A 112 -9.18 6.31 -29.35
C TYR A 112 -9.62 6.03 -30.80
N GLY A 113 -10.93 5.89 -31.00
CA GLY A 113 -11.49 5.48 -32.30
C GLY A 113 -11.54 3.95 -32.46
N PRO A 114 -12.02 3.46 -33.63
CA PRO A 114 -11.98 2.04 -33.95
C PRO A 114 -10.55 1.51 -33.81
N ASN A 115 -10.39 0.36 -33.14
CA ASN A 115 -9.08 -0.29 -32.90
C ASN A 115 -7.99 0.59 -32.27
N PHE A 116 -8.34 1.72 -31.65
CA PHE A 116 -7.39 2.66 -31.06
C PHE A 116 -6.39 3.27 -32.07
N GLU A 117 -6.81 3.48 -33.31
CA GLU A 117 -5.95 4.01 -34.39
C GLU A 117 -5.60 5.50 -34.22
N GLN A 118 -6.46 6.28 -33.59
CA GLN A 118 -6.24 7.73 -33.42
C GLN A 118 -5.44 7.99 -32.16
N ILE A 119 -4.31 8.71 -32.27
CA ILE A 119 -3.36 8.92 -31.17
C ILE A 119 -3.20 10.42 -30.88
N VAL A 120 -3.34 10.80 -29.61
CA VAL A 120 -3.03 12.14 -29.10
C VAL A 120 -1.91 12.05 -28.07
N PHE A 121 -0.85 12.82 -28.32
CA PHE A 121 0.31 12.93 -27.42
C PHE A 121 0.15 14.14 -26.49
N LEU A 122 0.29 13.95 -25.18
CA LEU A 122 0.32 15.03 -24.21
C LEU A 122 1.79 15.37 -23.87
N ASN A 123 2.45 16.08 -24.79
CA ASN A 123 3.89 16.38 -24.73
C ASN A 123 4.29 17.48 -23.72
N LYS A 124 3.36 18.06 -22.96
CA LYS A 124 3.70 19.04 -21.91
C LYS A 124 2.64 19.12 -20.82
N PHE A 125 3.05 19.45 -19.59
CA PHE A 125 2.18 20.03 -18.54
C PHE A 125 1.80 21.47 -18.93
N ILE A 126 1.35 21.72 -20.17
CA ILE A 126 0.93 23.06 -20.60
C ILE A 126 -0.56 23.25 -20.30
N SER A 127 -0.73 24.05 -19.24
CA SER A 127 -1.67 25.16 -19.01
C SER A 127 -3.20 24.96 -19.10
N LYS A 128 -3.84 25.60 -18.09
CA LYS A 128 -5.28 25.77 -17.79
C LYS A 128 -6.00 24.56 -17.18
N THR A 129 -5.81 24.48 -15.85
CA THR A 129 -6.75 24.16 -14.74
C THR A 129 -7.72 22.97 -14.82
N THR A 130 -8.23 22.58 -15.99
CA THR A 130 -9.16 21.44 -16.15
C THR A 130 -8.45 20.14 -16.52
N PHE A 131 -7.46 20.17 -17.42
CA PHE A 131 -6.78 18.95 -17.86
C PHE A 131 -5.82 18.36 -16.82
N GLU A 132 -5.24 19.18 -15.94
CA GLU A 132 -4.35 18.67 -14.89
C GLU A 132 -5.07 17.85 -13.82
N GLN A 133 -6.33 18.18 -13.51
CA GLN A 133 -7.14 17.40 -12.56
C GLN A 133 -7.69 16.12 -13.19
N VAL A 134 -7.93 16.14 -14.51
CA VAL A 134 -8.52 15.02 -15.25
C VAL A 134 -7.44 14.02 -15.67
N ARG A 135 -6.20 14.44 -15.91
CA ARG A 135 -5.12 13.56 -16.38
C ARG A 135 -4.84 12.40 -15.42
N PRO A 136 -4.68 12.59 -14.09
CA PRO A 136 -4.50 11.46 -13.18
C PRO A 136 -5.68 10.48 -13.24
N LEU A 137 -6.90 11.01 -13.27
CA LEU A 137 -8.13 10.23 -13.36
C LEU A 137 -8.20 9.44 -14.66
N LEU A 138 -7.88 10.03 -15.81
CA LEU A 138 -7.92 9.33 -17.08
C LEU A 138 -6.93 8.15 -17.12
N PHE A 139 -5.72 8.36 -16.60
CA PHE A 139 -4.71 7.31 -16.52
C PHE A 139 -4.89 6.36 -15.33
N GLY A 140 -5.87 6.58 -14.45
CA GLY A 140 -6.07 5.78 -13.25
C GLY A 140 -4.88 5.84 -12.28
N LEU A 141 -4.14 6.95 -12.25
CA LEU A 141 -2.96 7.09 -11.39
C LEU A 141 -3.32 7.14 -9.89
N GLN A 142 -4.58 7.46 -9.57
CA GLN A 142 -5.13 7.48 -8.22
C GLN A 142 -5.60 6.13 -7.69
N LEU A 143 -5.55 5.07 -8.50
CA LEU A 143 -6.05 3.74 -8.12
C LEU A 143 -5.18 3.12 -7.03
N SER A 144 -5.77 2.95 -5.86
CA SER A 144 -5.06 2.56 -4.65
C SER A 144 -4.65 1.09 -4.67
N ASN A 145 -5.47 0.20 -5.23
CA ASN A 145 -5.13 -1.22 -5.32
C ASN A 145 -3.96 -1.46 -6.27
N VAL A 146 -3.93 -0.79 -7.42
CA VAL A 146 -2.80 -0.87 -8.37
C VAL A 146 -1.51 -0.38 -7.71
N GLN A 147 -1.55 0.73 -6.97
CA GLN A 147 -0.37 1.22 -6.26
C GLN A 147 0.13 0.23 -5.21
N LYS A 148 -0.77 -0.36 -4.41
CA LYS A 148 -0.42 -1.36 -3.39
C LYS A 148 0.26 -2.58 -4.01
N GLU A 149 -0.29 -3.13 -5.08
CA GLU A 149 0.28 -4.30 -5.76
C GLU A 149 1.68 -4.03 -6.33
N ARG A 150 1.89 -2.88 -6.98
CA ARG A 150 3.24 -2.47 -7.44
C ARG A 150 4.23 -2.39 -6.29
N GLU A 151 3.82 -1.81 -5.16
CA GLU A 151 4.67 -1.68 -3.98
C GLU A 151 4.98 -3.04 -3.34
N LEU A 152 4.02 -3.97 -3.32
CA LEU A 152 4.23 -5.35 -2.89
C LEU A 152 5.23 -6.09 -3.78
N LYS A 153 5.08 -6.01 -5.11
CA LYS A 153 6.01 -6.62 -6.08
C LYS A 153 7.42 -6.06 -5.96
N ARG A 154 7.56 -4.73 -5.82
CA ARG A 154 8.86 -4.09 -5.56
C ARG A 154 9.50 -4.55 -4.25
N ARG A 155 8.71 -4.72 -3.18
CA ARG A 155 9.21 -5.27 -1.91
C ARG A 155 9.57 -6.74 -2.01
N GLY A 156 8.85 -7.53 -2.81
CA GLY A 156 9.16 -8.93 -3.09
C GLY A 156 10.59 -9.10 -3.59
N ASN A 157 11.04 -8.19 -4.46
CA ASN A 157 12.41 -8.20 -5.01
C ASN A 157 13.49 -7.75 -4.01
N LEU A 158 13.12 -7.17 -2.86
CA LEU A 158 14.08 -6.72 -1.83
C LEU A 158 14.38 -7.81 -0.78
N ILE A 159 13.54 -8.83 -0.67
CA ILE A 159 13.73 -9.91 0.30
C ILE A 159 14.62 -10.98 -0.33
N LYS A 160 15.89 -11.01 0.09
CA LYS A 160 16.82 -12.07 -0.34
C LYS A 160 16.23 -13.47 -0.09
N PRO A 161 16.38 -14.42 -1.03
CA PRO A 161 15.99 -15.82 -0.83
C PRO A 161 16.60 -16.38 0.45
N ALA A 162 15.92 -17.34 1.09
CA ALA A 162 16.41 -17.90 2.36
C ALA A 162 17.80 -18.53 2.24
N LEU A 163 18.11 -19.14 1.08
CA LEU A 163 19.44 -19.70 0.76
C LEU A 163 20.58 -18.65 0.81
N ASN A 164 20.25 -17.38 0.56
CA ASN A 164 21.22 -16.28 0.51
C ASN A 164 21.16 -15.39 1.77
N CYS A 165 20.54 -15.89 2.84
CA CYS A 165 20.42 -15.19 4.12
C CYS A 165 21.27 -15.85 5.19
N ILE A 166 21.85 -15.03 6.07
CA ILE A 166 22.42 -15.51 7.33
C ILE A 166 21.31 -15.95 8.31
N SER A 167 21.61 -16.90 9.19
CA SER A 167 20.68 -17.45 10.18
C SER A 167 19.93 -16.37 10.97
N SER A 168 20.65 -15.37 11.48
CA SER A 168 20.06 -14.26 12.25
C SER A 168 19.02 -13.44 11.47
N THR A 169 19.14 -13.37 10.15
CA THR A 169 18.12 -12.72 9.29
C THR A 169 16.89 -13.60 9.16
N LEU A 170 17.09 -14.92 9.00
CA LEU A 170 15.99 -15.87 8.93
C LEU A 170 15.23 -15.94 10.27
N ASP A 171 15.93 -15.93 11.40
CA ASP A 171 15.31 -15.91 12.73
C ASP A 171 14.46 -14.67 12.96
N LYS A 172 14.94 -13.50 12.50
CA LYS A 172 14.15 -12.26 12.54
C LYS A 172 12.89 -12.36 11.69
N ARG A 173 12.97 -12.98 10.52
CA ARG A 173 11.80 -13.22 9.65
C ARG A 173 10.82 -14.20 10.30
N ALA A 174 11.34 -15.29 10.87
CA ALA A 174 10.56 -16.29 11.59
C ALA A 174 9.81 -15.65 12.77
N LYS A 175 10.50 -14.86 13.60
CA LYS A 175 9.90 -14.08 14.68
C LYS A 175 8.83 -13.11 14.19
N LYS A 176 9.04 -12.46 13.03
CA LYS A 176 8.05 -11.55 12.45
C LYS A 176 6.78 -12.27 11.99
N ILE A 177 6.91 -13.45 11.38
CA ILE A 177 5.76 -14.32 11.06
C ILE A 177 5.00 -14.64 12.35
N ALA A 178 5.73 -15.06 13.38
CA ALA A 178 5.16 -15.32 14.67
C ALA A 178 4.41 -14.11 15.27
N THR A 179 4.99 -12.92 15.25
CA THR A 179 4.30 -11.72 15.75
C THR A 179 3.00 -11.46 15.00
N ASN A 180 3.00 -11.61 13.67
CA ASN A 180 1.80 -11.41 12.86
C ASN A 180 0.70 -12.43 13.17
N VAL A 181 1.04 -13.72 13.27
CA VAL A 181 0.07 -14.76 13.62
C VAL A 181 -0.51 -14.53 15.01
N GLN A 182 0.31 -14.14 15.99
CA GLN A 182 -0.15 -13.84 17.33
C GLN A 182 -1.14 -12.67 17.38
N LEU A 183 -0.90 -11.61 16.58
CA LEU A 183 -1.81 -10.47 16.47
C LEU A 183 -3.15 -10.89 15.86
N ASN A 184 -3.12 -11.65 14.77
CA ASN A 184 -4.34 -12.14 14.12
C ASN A 184 -5.13 -13.07 15.03
N PHE A 185 -4.44 -14.02 15.68
CA PHE A 185 -5.03 -14.92 16.66
C PHE A 185 -5.80 -14.15 17.75
N LYS A 186 -5.17 -13.14 18.37
CA LYS A 186 -5.83 -12.30 19.38
C LYS A 186 -7.07 -11.57 18.85
N ASN A 187 -7.04 -11.09 17.60
CA ASN A 187 -8.15 -10.37 17.00
C ASN A 187 -9.35 -11.27 16.69
N ASP A 188 -9.09 -12.55 16.38
CA ASP A 188 -10.14 -13.48 15.95
C ASP A 188 -10.74 -14.29 17.10
N ILE A 189 -10.02 -14.49 18.22
CA ILE A 189 -10.55 -15.17 19.42
C ILE A 189 -11.91 -14.63 19.83
N ASN A 190 -12.04 -13.31 19.95
CA ASN A 190 -13.26 -12.65 20.44
C ASN A 190 -14.45 -12.76 19.49
N LYS A 191 -14.24 -13.22 18.25
CA LYS A 191 -15.31 -13.43 17.25
C LYS A 191 -15.80 -14.87 17.22
N ILE A 192 -15.00 -15.80 17.72
CA ILE A 192 -15.21 -17.25 17.55
C ILE A 192 -15.56 -17.91 18.89
N TYR A 193 -14.88 -17.53 19.95
CA TYR A 193 -15.04 -18.13 21.28
C TYR A 193 -15.76 -17.18 22.24
N HIS A 194 -16.30 -17.76 23.32
CA HIS A 194 -16.92 -16.99 24.38
C HIS A 194 -15.84 -16.25 25.21
N LEU A 195 -16.18 -15.08 25.76
CA LEU A 195 -15.24 -14.23 26.51
C LEU A 195 -14.67 -14.92 27.77
N PHE A 196 -15.39 -15.91 28.31
CA PHE A 196 -14.97 -16.66 29.51
C PHE A 196 -14.07 -17.86 29.20
N ASP A 197 -13.93 -18.23 27.93
CA ASP A 197 -13.04 -19.32 27.56
C ASP A 197 -11.58 -18.87 27.67
N ILE A 198 -10.69 -19.77 28.09
CA ILE A 198 -9.24 -19.51 28.15
C ILE A 198 -8.59 -20.02 26.86
N ILE A 199 -8.40 -19.12 25.90
CA ILE A 199 -7.76 -19.42 24.62
C ILE A 199 -6.30 -18.94 24.64
N LYS A 200 -5.36 -19.82 24.29
CA LYS A 200 -3.93 -19.51 24.22
C LYS A 200 -3.28 -20.14 22.99
N LEU A 201 -2.54 -19.33 22.24
CA LEU A 201 -1.63 -19.82 21.19
C LEU A 201 -0.38 -20.37 21.88
N LYS A 202 -0.07 -21.65 21.69
CA LYS A 202 1.06 -22.33 22.35
C LYS A 202 2.35 -22.23 21.54
N SER A 203 2.31 -22.61 20.27
CA SER A 203 3.46 -22.57 19.37
C SER A 203 3.00 -22.38 17.93
N ILE A 204 3.94 -21.99 17.07
CA ILE A 204 3.79 -22.10 15.62
C ILE A 204 5.01 -22.83 15.09
N GLU A 205 4.73 -23.79 14.22
CA GLU A 205 5.73 -24.59 13.53
C GLU A 205 5.59 -24.39 12.03
N PHE A 206 6.72 -24.17 11.36
CA PHE A 206 6.76 -24.04 9.91
C PHE A 206 8.15 -24.35 9.37
N PHE A 207 8.18 -24.82 8.13
CA PHE A 207 9.40 -25.18 7.43
C PHE A 207 9.75 -24.17 6.35
N VAL A 208 11.02 -23.78 6.26
CA VAL A 208 11.54 -22.97 5.16
C VAL A 208 12.78 -23.64 4.59
N ASN A 209 12.65 -24.19 3.39
CA ASN A 209 13.70 -24.85 2.59
C ASN A 209 14.38 -26.07 3.22
N LYS A 210 15.22 -25.86 4.24
CA LYS A 210 16.00 -26.91 4.93
C LYS A 210 16.02 -26.66 6.45
N THR A 211 15.19 -25.75 6.93
CA THR A 211 15.19 -25.32 8.33
C THR A 211 13.77 -25.34 8.85
N ASP A 212 13.58 -26.10 9.93
CA ASP A 212 12.36 -26.11 10.72
C ASP A 212 12.40 -24.99 11.76
N TYR A 213 11.32 -24.24 11.85
CA TYR A 213 11.11 -23.21 12.85
C TYR A 213 9.99 -23.64 13.78
N GLN A 214 10.29 -23.73 15.07
CA GLN A 214 9.31 -23.86 16.13
C GLN A 214 9.41 -22.64 17.05
N ILE A 215 8.34 -21.87 17.13
CA ILE A 215 8.28 -20.65 17.93
C ILE A 215 7.22 -20.84 19.00
N ASN A 216 7.68 -20.96 20.24
CA ASN A 216 6.81 -21.14 21.40
C ASN A 216 6.40 -19.78 21.97
N TYR A 217 5.10 -19.63 22.25
CA TYR A 217 4.51 -18.46 22.88
C TYR A 217 4.27 -18.76 24.36
N GLY A 218 5.11 -18.16 25.19
CA GLY A 218 5.06 -18.28 26.64
C GLY A 218 6.12 -17.40 27.26
N THR A 219 6.06 -17.19 28.57
CA THR A 219 7.17 -16.58 29.31
C THR A 219 8.39 -17.47 29.12
N LYS A 220 9.47 -16.90 28.56
CA LYS A 220 10.80 -17.53 28.60
C LYS A 220 11.04 -18.08 30.01
N ASN A 221 11.55 -19.30 30.11
CA ASN A 221 11.99 -19.85 31.38
C ASN A 221 12.95 -18.85 32.03
N ARG A 222 12.55 -18.20 33.13
CA ARG A 222 13.44 -17.33 33.92
C ARG A 222 14.77 -18.02 34.24
N LEU A 223 14.73 -19.34 34.44
CA LEU A 223 15.88 -20.21 34.62
C LEU A 223 16.93 -20.12 33.49
N GLU A 224 16.52 -19.97 32.23
CA GLU A 224 17.46 -19.86 31.10
C GLU A 224 18.12 -18.48 31.01
N GLU A 225 17.39 -17.42 31.35
CA GLU A 225 17.93 -16.06 31.44
C GLU A 225 18.87 -15.91 32.64
N ASP A 226 18.49 -16.48 33.80
CA ASP A 226 19.33 -16.51 35.00
C ASP A 226 20.62 -17.31 34.75
N ASN A 227 20.55 -18.44 34.04
CA ASN A 227 21.72 -19.23 33.66
C ASN A 227 22.61 -18.52 32.64
N HIS A 228 22.04 -17.79 31.68
CA HIS A 228 22.82 -16.98 30.73
C HIS A 228 23.51 -15.80 31.42
N ILE A 229 22.80 -15.10 32.32
CA ILE A 229 23.36 -14.01 33.13
C ILE A 229 24.47 -14.56 34.05
N GLN A 230 24.23 -15.67 34.75
CA GLN A 230 25.24 -16.36 35.58
C GLN A 230 26.47 -16.79 34.78
N SER A 231 26.28 -17.32 33.57
CA SER A 231 27.38 -17.71 32.70
C SER A 231 28.18 -16.51 32.20
N MET A 232 27.50 -15.40 31.91
CA MET A 232 28.15 -14.14 31.51
C MET A 232 28.93 -13.51 32.69
N ILE A 233 28.36 -13.53 33.91
CA ILE A 233 29.04 -13.10 35.15
C ILE A 233 30.28 -13.96 35.40
N LYS A 234 30.17 -15.29 35.31
CA LYS A 234 31.31 -16.20 35.48
C LYS A 234 32.41 -15.98 34.43
N ALA A 235 32.04 -15.65 33.19
CA ALA A 235 33.02 -15.34 32.15
C ALA A 235 33.73 -14.00 32.41
N VAL A 236 33.01 -13.01 32.93
CA VAL A 236 33.59 -11.70 33.32
C VAL A 236 34.50 -11.84 34.54
N ASP A 237 34.11 -12.61 35.56
CA ASP A 237 34.92 -12.88 36.76
C ASP A 237 36.19 -13.66 36.42
N ARG A 238 36.13 -14.63 35.50
CA ARG A 238 37.32 -15.34 35.01
C ARG A 238 38.27 -14.44 34.20
N GLY A 239 37.81 -13.28 33.76
CA GLY A 239 38.56 -12.35 32.92
C GLY A 239 39.26 -11.20 33.65
N LYS A 240 39.04 -10.98 34.96
CA LYS A 240 39.65 -9.83 35.68
C LYS A 240 40.12 -10.12 37.11
N ILE A 241 41.45 -10.21 37.22
CA ILE A 241 42.36 -9.73 38.27
C ILE A 241 42.30 -10.42 39.64
N SER A 242 43.43 -11.06 40.01
CA SER A 242 43.70 -11.60 41.34
C SER A 242 43.45 -10.55 42.45
N ARG A 243 42.80 -11.01 43.53
CA ARG A 243 42.57 -10.23 44.76
C ARG A 243 43.68 -10.43 45.80
N ASP A 244 44.87 -10.88 45.42
CA ASP A 244 46.04 -11.06 46.31
C ASP A 244 46.65 -9.72 46.79
N SER A 245 45.84 -8.72 47.12
CA SER A 245 46.31 -7.43 47.65
C SER A 245 45.40 -6.88 48.76
N TYR A 246 44.62 -7.73 49.42
CA TYR A 246 43.94 -7.42 50.66
C TYR A 246 44.60 -8.14 51.84
#